data_AF-A0A2N8IRA0-F1
#
_entry.id   AF-A0A2N8IRA0-F1
#
_cell.length_a   1.000
_cell.length_b   1.000
_cell.length_c   1.000
_cell.angle_alpha   90.00
_cell.angle_beta   90.00
_cell.angle_gamma   90.00
#
_symmetry.space_group_name_H-M   'P 1'
#
loop_
_entity.id
_entity.type
_entity.pdbx_description
1 polymer ?
#
loop_
_entity_poly.entity_id
_entity_poly.type
_entity_poly.pdbx_seq_one_letter_code
_entity_poly.pdbx_strand_id
1 'polypeptide(L)'
;MAGALLAGLFLSSCSSQQQVEAPARLPAYHFVPGKTAVLHNGKAIPPRNAPSQVKRAIAAANSLVNKPYRLGGGHRRHYDTHYDCSGSTSFVLKEAGLLTSTRHSRLFLNYGQKGAGDWISIYAKNGHVFMVICGLRFDTTGSGRRGEGPRWRVDGRNTRNFLVRHPTGL
;
A
#
# COMPACT_ATOMS: atom_id res chain seq x y z
N MET A 1 25.08 -30.95 52.74
CA MET A 1 23.95 -30.02 52.52
C MET A 1 24.30 -29.12 51.34
N ALA A 2 23.92 -29.52 50.13
CA ALA A 2 24.21 -28.80 48.90
C ALA A 2 23.22 -27.63 48.75
N GLY A 3 23.74 -26.40 48.59
CA GLY A 3 22.95 -25.22 48.24
C GLY A 3 23.30 -24.78 46.83
N ALA A 4 22.41 -25.07 45.88
CA ALA A 4 22.53 -24.61 44.50
C ALA A 4 22.04 -23.16 44.38
N LEU A 5 22.95 -22.26 44.01
CA LEU A 5 22.61 -20.89 43.59
C LEU A 5 22.33 -20.90 42.08
N LEU A 6 21.05 -20.92 41.71
CA LEU A 6 20.59 -20.65 40.35
C LEU A 6 20.61 -19.14 40.12
N ALA A 7 21.65 -18.65 39.42
CA ALA A 7 21.65 -17.30 38.86
C ALA A 7 20.80 -17.29 37.58
N GLY A 8 19.67 -16.56 37.63
CA GLY A 8 18.74 -16.42 36.52
C GLY A 8 19.38 -15.68 35.33
N LEU A 9 19.34 -16.30 34.16
CA LEU A 9 19.67 -15.67 32.89
C LEU A 9 18.51 -14.74 32.47
N PHE A 10 18.74 -13.43 32.55
CA PHE A 10 17.86 -12.44 31.93
C PHE A 10 18.02 -12.52 30.40
N LEU A 11 17.13 -13.29 29.76
CA LEU A 11 16.99 -13.26 28.30
C LEU A 11 16.36 -11.91 27.92
N SER A 12 17.20 -10.95 27.53
CA SER A 12 16.76 -9.75 26.80
C SER A 12 16.07 -10.21 25.51
N SER A 13 14.74 -10.20 25.53
CA SER A 13 13.91 -10.43 24.35
C SER A 13 14.06 -9.23 23.41
N CYS A 14 15.12 -9.25 22.60
CA CYS A 14 15.19 -8.47 21.37
C CYS A 14 14.13 -9.04 20.42
N SER A 15 12.87 -8.67 20.66
CA SER A 15 11.78 -8.88 19.72
C SER A 15 12.06 -8.01 18.50
N SER A 16 12.91 -8.51 17.61
CA SER A 16 12.91 -8.13 16.21
C SER A 16 11.48 -8.33 15.74
N GLN A 17 10.67 -7.27 15.76
CA GLN A 17 9.30 -7.30 15.27
C GLN A 17 9.34 -7.95 13.88
N GLN A 18 8.78 -9.13 13.74
CA GLN A 18 8.81 -9.84 12.47
C GLN A 18 8.04 -9.02 11.42
N GLN A 19 8.48 -9.02 10.16
CA GLN A 19 7.72 -8.40 9.09
C GLN A 19 6.40 -9.18 8.90
N VAL A 20 5.33 -8.49 8.50
CA VAL A 20 4.03 -9.13 8.25
C VAL A 20 3.90 -9.40 6.76
N GLU A 21 3.91 -10.69 6.40
CA GLU A 21 3.63 -11.13 5.05
C GLU A 21 2.14 -10.93 4.72
N ALA A 22 1.87 -10.54 3.49
CA ALA A 22 0.52 -10.49 2.97
C ALA A 22 -0.04 -11.93 2.81
N PRO A 23 -1.37 -12.12 2.85
CA PRO A 23 -1.94 -13.40 2.46
C PRO A 23 -1.49 -13.76 1.04
N ALA A 24 -1.42 -15.06 0.71
CA ALA A 24 -0.96 -15.51 -0.61
C ALA A 24 -1.79 -14.92 -1.78
N ARG A 25 -3.05 -14.59 -1.52
CA ARG A 25 -3.96 -13.96 -2.48
C ARG A 25 -4.89 -12.97 -1.78
N LEU A 26 -5.03 -11.78 -2.33
CA LEU A 26 -6.13 -10.88 -2.01
C LEU A 26 -7.39 -11.27 -2.79
N PRO A 27 -8.56 -11.31 -2.14
CA PRO A 27 -9.81 -11.62 -2.82
C PRO A 27 -10.17 -10.51 -3.82
N ALA A 28 -11.14 -10.82 -4.68
CA ALA A 28 -11.78 -9.78 -5.49
C ALA A 28 -12.46 -8.75 -4.57
N TYR A 29 -12.58 -7.52 -5.08
CA TYR A 29 -13.27 -6.44 -4.39
C TYR A 29 -14.70 -6.86 -4.04
N HIS A 30 -15.10 -6.56 -2.81
CA HIS A 30 -16.44 -6.74 -2.30
C HIS A 30 -16.87 -5.44 -1.62
N PHE A 31 -18.02 -4.90 -2.04
CA PHE A 31 -18.54 -3.66 -1.47
C PHE A 31 -19.06 -3.90 -0.05
N VAL A 32 -18.62 -3.05 0.89
CA VAL A 32 -19.12 -3.00 2.26
C VAL A 32 -19.53 -1.56 2.59
N PRO A 33 -20.83 -1.31 2.87
CA PRO A 33 -21.32 0.02 3.23
C PRO A 33 -20.51 0.66 4.35
N GLY A 34 -20.14 1.93 4.17
CA GLY A 34 -19.40 2.71 5.18
C GLY A 34 -17.93 2.30 5.38
N LYS A 35 -17.42 1.29 4.66
CA LYS A 35 -16.02 0.85 4.75
C LYS A 35 -15.28 0.92 3.42
N THR A 36 -15.91 0.50 2.34
CA THR A 36 -15.22 0.42 1.03
C THR A 36 -15.61 1.55 0.10
N ALA A 37 -14.64 2.00 -0.70
CA ALA A 37 -14.91 2.94 -1.78
C ALA A 37 -15.72 2.26 -2.89
N VAL A 38 -16.50 3.05 -3.64
CA VAL A 38 -17.28 2.59 -4.80
C VAL A 38 -16.51 2.93 -6.07
N LEU A 39 -16.38 1.98 -6.99
CA LEU A 39 -15.78 2.25 -8.30
C LEU A 39 -16.89 2.68 -9.27
N HIS A 40 -16.75 3.88 -9.85
CA HIS A 40 -17.68 4.44 -10.82
C HIS A 40 -16.89 5.08 -11.98
N ASN A 41 -17.12 4.63 -13.20
CA ASN A 41 -16.43 5.10 -14.42
C ASN A 41 -14.90 5.16 -14.27
N GLY A 42 -14.32 4.10 -13.70
CA GLY A 42 -12.87 3.98 -13.51
C GLY A 42 -12.30 4.85 -12.39
N LYS A 43 -13.12 5.57 -11.62
CA LYS A 43 -12.69 6.38 -10.46
C LYS A 43 -13.32 5.86 -9.16
N ALA A 44 -12.57 5.88 -8.08
CA ALA A 44 -13.06 5.48 -6.76
C ALA A 44 -13.72 6.65 -6.04
N ILE A 45 -14.83 6.39 -5.35
CA ILE A 45 -15.55 7.34 -4.52
C ILE A 45 -15.40 6.88 -3.06
N PRO A 46 -14.80 7.70 -2.17
CA PRO A 46 -14.57 7.30 -0.77
C PRO A 46 -15.89 7.17 0.01
N PRO A 47 -15.94 6.31 1.05
CA PRO A 47 -16.98 6.37 2.07
C PRO A 47 -17.07 7.76 2.71
N ARG A 48 -18.27 8.19 3.09
CA ARG A 48 -18.51 9.52 3.68
C ARG A 48 -17.71 9.74 4.97
N ASN A 49 -17.61 8.70 5.80
CA ASN A 49 -16.89 8.66 7.07
C ASN A 49 -15.37 8.47 6.94
N ALA A 50 -14.83 8.34 5.72
CA ALA A 50 -13.38 8.18 5.55
C ALA A 50 -12.60 9.41 6.08
N PRO A 51 -11.44 9.21 6.75
CA PRO A 51 -10.55 10.28 7.17
C PRO A 51 -10.14 11.19 6.01
N SER A 52 -9.81 12.45 6.32
CA SER A 52 -9.44 13.44 5.29
C SER A 52 -8.26 12.99 4.42
N GLN A 53 -7.26 12.35 5.04
CA GLN A 53 -6.08 11.77 4.40
C GLN A 53 -6.48 10.71 3.36
N VAL A 54 -7.45 9.86 3.69
CA VAL A 54 -7.94 8.78 2.83
C VAL A 54 -8.71 9.35 1.62
N LYS A 55 -9.54 10.38 1.86
CA LYS A 55 -10.23 11.10 0.78
C LYS A 55 -9.23 11.74 -0.19
N ARG A 56 -8.17 12.37 0.32
CA ARG A 56 -7.08 12.90 -0.52
C ARG A 56 -6.33 11.81 -1.27
N ALA A 57 -6.05 10.67 -0.63
CA ALA A 57 -5.41 9.53 -1.29
C ALA A 57 -6.25 9.02 -2.48
N ILE A 58 -7.57 8.87 -2.30
CA ILE A 58 -8.47 8.48 -3.40
C ILE A 58 -8.50 9.54 -4.51
N ALA A 59 -8.59 10.82 -4.16
CA ALA A 59 -8.58 11.90 -5.15
C ALA A 59 -7.27 11.90 -5.98
N ALA A 60 -6.13 11.70 -5.32
CA ALA A 60 -4.83 11.59 -5.96
C ALA A 60 -4.71 10.36 -6.85
N ALA A 61 -5.16 9.20 -6.37
CA ALA A 61 -5.17 7.99 -7.19
C ALA A 61 -6.09 8.15 -8.43
N ASN A 62 -7.25 8.79 -8.27
CA ASN A 62 -8.16 9.12 -9.37
C ASN A 62 -7.53 10.05 -10.42
N SER A 63 -6.63 10.96 -10.04
CA SER A 63 -5.95 11.87 -11.00
C SER A 63 -4.88 11.16 -11.83
N LEU A 64 -4.43 9.99 -11.37
CA LEU A 64 -3.47 9.15 -12.09
C LEU A 64 -4.13 8.10 -12.98
N VAL A 65 -5.42 7.79 -12.77
CA VAL A 65 -6.13 6.79 -13.58
C VAL A 65 -5.93 7.06 -15.07
N ASN A 66 -5.59 6.00 -15.82
CA ASN A 66 -5.31 6.00 -17.27
C ASN A 66 -4.03 6.72 -17.72
N LYS A 67 -3.23 7.27 -16.80
CA LYS A 67 -1.87 7.70 -17.18
C LYS A 67 -1.03 6.49 -17.57
N PRO A 68 -0.15 6.58 -18.58
CA PRO A 68 0.69 5.48 -19.01
C PRO A 68 1.71 5.03 -17.94
N TYR A 69 2.10 3.76 -18.02
CA TYR A 69 3.21 3.22 -17.24
C TYR A 69 4.55 3.56 -17.90
N ARG A 70 5.50 4.06 -17.12
CA ARG A 70 6.91 4.13 -17.52
C ARG A 70 7.79 3.89 -16.32
N LEU A 71 8.77 2.99 -16.43
CA LEU A 71 9.77 2.75 -15.38
C LEU A 71 10.47 4.06 -15.00
N GLY A 72 10.48 4.42 -13.71
CA GLY A 72 11.00 5.68 -13.20
C GLY A 72 10.01 6.87 -13.27
N GLY A 73 8.82 6.68 -13.84
CA GLY A 73 7.80 7.73 -13.93
C GLY A 73 7.34 8.18 -12.55
N GLY A 74 7.25 9.50 -12.33
CA GLY A 74 6.90 10.10 -11.03
C GLY A 74 8.06 10.25 -10.03
N HIS A 75 9.29 9.81 -10.36
CA HIS A 75 10.44 9.94 -9.45
C HIS A 75 11.15 11.29 -9.54
N ARG A 76 11.37 11.79 -10.76
CA ARG A 76 12.06 13.08 -10.99
C ARG A 76 11.11 14.27 -10.96
N ARG A 77 9.85 14.05 -11.32
CA ARG A 77 8.78 15.07 -11.38
C ARG A 77 7.58 14.53 -10.65
N HIS A 78 7.05 15.30 -9.70
CA HIS A 78 5.90 14.89 -8.90
C HIS A 78 4.63 14.80 -9.76
N TYR A 79 4.35 15.85 -10.53
CA TYR A 79 3.33 15.84 -11.58
C TYR A 79 3.99 15.43 -12.90
N ASP A 80 3.75 14.19 -13.32
CA ASP A 80 4.33 13.57 -14.51
C ASP A 80 3.21 13.15 -15.49
N THR A 81 3.62 12.88 -16.72
CA THR A 81 2.76 12.35 -17.78
C THR A 81 2.64 10.83 -17.71
N HIS A 82 3.56 10.16 -17.01
CA HIS A 82 3.62 8.71 -16.84
C HIS A 82 4.12 8.33 -15.44
N TYR A 83 3.72 7.17 -14.93
CA TYR A 83 4.07 6.74 -13.58
C TYR A 83 4.41 5.25 -13.51
N ASP A 84 5.43 4.89 -12.72
CA ASP A 84 5.66 3.49 -12.34
C ASP A 84 4.89 3.09 -11.07
N CYS A 85 5.04 1.84 -10.61
CA CYS A 85 4.36 1.31 -9.43
C CYS A 85 4.65 2.13 -8.16
N SER A 86 5.91 2.46 -7.96
CA SER A 86 6.41 3.16 -6.78
C SER A 86 6.25 4.68 -6.86
N GLY A 87 6.35 5.26 -8.06
CA GLY A 87 6.01 6.65 -8.34
C GLY A 87 4.51 6.90 -8.14
N SER A 88 3.64 6.00 -8.60
CA SER A 88 2.19 6.08 -8.37
C SER A 88 1.86 6.02 -6.87
N THR A 89 2.42 5.03 -6.16
CA THR A 89 2.21 4.88 -4.69
C THR A 89 2.73 6.11 -3.94
N SER A 90 3.91 6.61 -4.31
CA SER A 90 4.49 7.81 -3.69
C SER A 90 3.65 9.06 -3.95
N PHE A 91 3.17 9.25 -5.17
CA PHE A 91 2.31 10.38 -5.53
C PHE A 91 1.05 10.40 -4.66
N VAL A 92 0.34 9.28 -4.58
CA VAL A 92 -0.88 9.13 -3.77
C VAL A 92 -0.62 9.46 -2.30
N LEU A 93 0.45 8.94 -1.72
CA LEU A 93 0.77 9.18 -0.31
C LEU A 93 1.23 10.62 -0.05
N LYS A 94 1.96 11.24 -0.99
CA LYS A 94 2.38 12.65 -0.88
C LYS A 94 1.17 13.60 -0.92
N GLU A 95 0.28 13.42 -1.88
CA GLU A 95 -0.96 14.20 -1.98
C GLU A 95 -1.90 13.99 -0.77
N ALA A 96 -1.82 12.82 -0.13
CA ALA A 96 -2.54 12.55 1.11
C ALA A 96 -1.90 13.21 2.36
N GLY A 97 -0.66 13.71 2.25
CA GLY A 97 0.14 14.20 3.40
C GLY A 97 0.71 13.07 4.26
N LEU A 98 0.87 11.87 3.70
CA LEU A 98 1.31 10.64 4.37
C LEU A 98 2.75 10.24 3.99
N LEU A 99 3.39 11.00 3.12
CA LEU A 99 4.76 10.79 2.66
C LEU A 99 5.37 12.13 2.23
N THR A 100 6.65 12.34 2.53
CA THR A 100 7.36 13.59 2.20
C THR A 100 8.24 13.47 0.96
N SER A 101 8.84 12.31 0.71
CA SER A 101 9.74 12.06 -0.41
C SER A 101 9.33 10.85 -1.24
N THR A 102 9.55 10.93 -2.55
CA THR A 102 9.28 9.81 -3.47
C THR A 102 10.20 8.63 -3.15
N ARG A 103 9.64 7.43 -3.19
CA ARG A 103 10.33 6.18 -2.83
C ARG A 103 10.28 5.19 -3.98
N HIS A 104 11.34 4.40 -4.14
CA HIS A 104 11.28 3.17 -4.92
C HIS A 104 10.66 2.02 -4.11
N SER A 105 10.21 0.96 -4.78
CA SER A 105 9.42 -0.14 -4.19
C SER A 105 10.04 -0.77 -2.93
N ARG A 106 11.36 -1.02 -2.92
CA ARG A 106 12.06 -1.59 -1.76
C ARG A 106 11.97 -0.72 -0.49
N LEU A 107 11.91 0.61 -0.59
CA LEU A 107 11.80 1.48 0.59
C LEU A 107 10.41 1.41 1.24
N PHE A 108 9.40 0.87 0.55
CA PHE A 108 8.08 0.64 1.13
C PHE A 108 8.04 -0.56 2.07
N LEU A 109 9.04 -1.47 2.05
CA LEU A 109 9.12 -2.59 2.99
C LEU A 109 9.20 -2.14 4.46
N ASN A 110 9.70 -0.92 4.67
CA ASN A 110 9.87 -0.30 5.99
C ASN A 110 9.04 0.98 6.14
N TYR A 111 8.00 1.18 5.31
CA TYR A 111 7.12 2.34 5.43
C TYR A 111 6.06 2.11 6.53
N GLY A 112 5.77 3.15 7.31
CA GLY A 112 4.68 3.16 8.29
C GLY A 112 4.71 1.99 9.27
N GLN A 113 3.55 1.47 9.63
CA GLN A 113 3.38 0.32 10.54
C GLN A 113 3.25 -0.99 9.75
N LYS A 114 3.49 -2.12 10.43
CA LYS A 114 3.41 -3.46 9.82
C LYS A 114 1.95 -3.93 9.83
N GLY A 115 1.55 -4.73 8.84
CA GLY A 115 0.19 -5.23 8.76
C GLY A 115 -0.69 -4.39 7.84
N ALA A 116 -1.91 -4.89 7.59
CA ALA A 116 -2.94 -4.15 6.90
C ALA A 116 -3.45 -3.00 7.79
N GLY A 117 -3.71 -1.85 7.16
CA GLY A 117 -4.39 -0.72 7.80
C GLY A 117 -5.90 -0.79 7.60
N ASP A 118 -6.64 -0.03 8.41
CA ASP A 118 -8.11 0.02 8.36
C ASP A 118 -8.62 0.67 7.07
N TRP A 119 -7.88 1.64 6.55
CA TRP A 119 -8.24 2.41 5.36
C TRP A 119 -7.26 2.23 4.21
N ILE A 120 -5.96 2.19 4.50
CA ILE A 120 -4.90 2.13 3.49
C ILE A 120 -3.95 1.00 3.83
N SER A 121 -3.82 0.04 2.92
CA SER A 121 -2.80 -0.99 2.96
C SER A 121 -1.87 -0.87 1.77
N ILE A 122 -0.57 -0.97 1.99
CA ILE A 122 0.50 -0.93 0.98
C ILE A 122 1.13 -2.30 0.93
N TYR A 123 1.12 -2.90 -0.24
CA TYR A 123 1.70 -4.21 -0.50
C TYR A 123 3.01 -3.99 -1.24
N ALA A 124 4.13 -4.29 -0.60
CA ALA A 124 5.46 -4.04 -1.15
C ALA A 124 6.31 -5.31 -1.21
N LYS A 125 7.11 -5.43 -2.27
CA LYS A 125 8.24 -6.36 -2.39
C LYS A 125 9.34 -5.72 -3.20
N ASN A 126 10.50 -6.37 -3.29
CA ASN A 126 11.53 -5.89 -4.23
C ASN A 126 10.98 -5.97 -5.67
N GLY A 127 10.92 -4.84 -6.35
CA GLY A 127 10.46 -4.73 -7.74
C GLY A 127 8.97 -4.42 -7.95
N HIS A 128 8.12 -4.41 -6.91
CA HIS A 128 6.72 -3.97 -7.08
C HIS A 128 6.11 -3.44 -5.79
N VAL A 129 5.22 -2.45 -5.94
CA VAL A 129 4.39 -1.92 -4.85
C VAL A 129 3.03 -1.49 -5.39
N PHE A 130 1.99 -1.71 -4.61
CA PHE A 130 0.64 -1.24 -4.91
C PHE A 130 -0.13 -0.96 -3.62
N MET A 131 -1.33 -0.38 -3.73
CA MET A 131 -2.15 0.00 -2.58
C MET A 131 -3.53 -0.66 -2.64
N VAL A 132 -4.12 -0.90 -1.48
CA VAL A 132 -5.56 -1.08 -1.30
C VAL A 132 -6.05 0.07 -0.45
N ILE A 133 -7.00 0.86 -0.98
CA ILE A 133 -7.55 2.04 -0.33
C ILE A 133 -9.06 1.84 -0.25
N CYS A 134 -9.61 1.79 0.97
CA CYS A 134 -11.01 1.46 1.22
C CYS A 134 -11.44 0.19 0.46
N GLY A 135 -10.65 -0.88 0.56
CA GLY A 135 -10.93 -2.16 -0.10
C GLY A 135 -10.74 -2.21 -1.62
N LEU A 136 -10.56 -1.08 -2.33
CA LEU A 136 -10.27 -1.05 -3.76
C LEU A 136 -8.76 -1.07 -4.02
N ARG A 137 -8.33 -1.94 -4.92
CA ARG A 137 -6.91 -2.07 -5.30
C ARG A 137 -6.54 -1.01 -6.33
N PHE A 138 -5.50 -0.24 -6.04
CA PHE A 138 -4.83 0.68 -6.97
C PHE A 138 -3.46 0.11 -7.33
N ASP A 139 -3.32 -0.36 -8.58
CA ASP A 139 -2.13 -1.10 -9.03
C ASP A 139 -1.79 -0.71 -10.48
N THR A 140 -0.50 -0.78 -10.81
CA THR A 140 0.02 -0.61 -12.18
C THR A 140 0.09 -1.92 -12.97
N THR A 141 -0.11 -3.05 -12.29
CA THR A 141 -0.16 -4.41 -12.84
C THR A 141 -1.53 -5.06 -12.55
N GLY A 142 -1.92 -6.09 -13.31
CA GLY A 142 -3.16 -6.86 -13.02
C GLY A 142 -4.10 -7.19 -14.19
N SER A 143 -4.04 -6.51 -15.34
CA SER A 143 -4.91 -6.78 -16.51
C SER A 143 -4.31 -7.73 -17.55
N GLY A 144 -3.03 -8.13 -17.37
CA GLY A 144 -2.27 -8.83 -18.42
C GLY A 144 -1.79 -7.93 -19.57
N ARG A 145 -2.31 -6.70 -19.69
CA ARG A 145 -1.88 -5.71 -20.69
C ARG A 145 -0.68 -4.90 -20.19
N ARG A 146 0.38 -4.86 -20.99
CA ARG A 146 1.60 -4.07 -20.70
C ARG A 146 1.31 -2.58 -20.87
N GLY A 147 1.94 -1.73 -20.06
CA GLY A 147 1.98 -0.27 -20.30
C GLY A 147 0.80 0.57 -19.78
N GLU A 148 -0.29 -0.02 -19.29
CA GLU A 148 -1.53 0.69 -18.95
C GLU A 148 -1.47 1.65 -17.72
N GLY A 149 -0.35 1.72 -16.97
CA GLY A 149 -0.12 2.62 -15.79
C GLY A 149 -1.07 2.56 -14.57
N PRO A 150 -1.11 3.53 -13.67
CA PRO A 150 -1.95 3.42 -12.47
C PRO A 150 -3.45 3.31 -12.76
N ARG A 151 -4.16 2.33 -12.16
CA ARG A 151 -5.62 2.22 -12.24
C ARG A 151 -6.25 1.44 -11.08
N TRP A 152 -7.54 1.68 -10.86
CA TRP A 152 -8.35 0.91 -9.93
C TRP A 152 -8.71 -0.46 -10.49
N ARG A 153 -8.83 -1.44 -9.59
CA ARG A 153 -8.99 -2.85 -9.90
C ARG A 153 -9.97 -3.49 -8.94
N VAL A 154 -10.83 -4.36 -9.47
CA VAL A 154 -11.80 -5.14 -8.70
C VAL A 154 -11.44 -6.62 -8.64
N ASP A 155 -10.52 -7.08 -9.49
CA ASP A 155 -10.04 -8.46 -9.50
C ASP A 155 -9.10 -8.74 -8.31
N GLY A 156 -9.10 -10.00 -7.86
CA GLY A 156 -8.18 -10.46 -6.83
C GLY A 156 -6.71 -10.40 -7.28
N ARG A 157 -5.77 -10.37 -6.32
CA ARG A 157 -4.33 -10.23 -6.61
C ARG A 157 -3.55 -11.38 -5.97
N ASN A 158 -2.67 -12.05 -6.72
CA ASN A 158 -1.65 -12.87 -6.09
C ASN A 158 -0.64 -11.97 -5.37
N THR A 159 -0.49 -12.18 -4.07
CA THR A 159 0.33 -11.38 -3.15
C THR A 159 1.38 -12.19 -2.41
N ARG A 160 1.73 -13.39 -2.92
CA ARG A 160 2.87 -14.14 -2.39
C ARG A 160 4.14 -13.28 -2.39
N ASN A 161 4.88 -13.35 -1.29
CA ASN A 161 6.14 -12.64 -1.05
C ASN A 161 6.00 -11.11 -0.98
N PHE A 162 4.78 -10.58 -0.85
CA PHE A 162 4.58 -9.18 -0.48
C PHE A 162 4.54 -9.06 1.03
N LEU A 163 5.12 -7.98 1.53
CA LEU A 163 4.85 -7.50 2.87
C LEU A 163 3.70 -6.51 2.81
N VAL A 164 2.87 -6.50 3.85
CA VAL A 164 1.81 -5.50 4.00
C VAL A 164 2.18 -4.48 5.08
N ARG A 165 1.99 -3.20 4.73
CA ARG A 165 2.27 -2.02 5.55
C ARG A 165 1.09 -1.07 5.51
N HIS A 166 1.02 -0.12 6.44
CA HIS A 166 0.05 0.97 6.39
C HIS A 166 0.62 2.29 6.94
N PRO A 167 0.09 3.45 6.52
CA PRO A 167 0.41 4.73 7.14
C PRO A 167 0.00 4.73 8.62
N THR A 168 0.83 5.26 9.52
CA THR A 168 0.52 5.30 10.95
C THR A 168 -0.81 6.00 11.22
N GLY A 169 -1.69 5.33 11.98
CA GLY A 169 -3.01 5.86 12.34
C GLY A 169 -4.09 5.72 11.25
N LEU A 170 -3.87 4.89 10.23
CA LEU A 170 -4.82 4.60 9.14
C LEU A 170 -4.88 3.13 8.76
#